data_AF-A0A428ZZ75-F1
#
_entry.id   AF-A0A428ZZ75-F1
#
_cell.length_a   1.000
_cell.length_b   1.000
_cell.length_c   1.000
_cell.angle_alpha   90.00
_cell.angle_beta   90.00
_cell.angle_gamma   90.00
#
_symmetry.space_group_name_H-M   'P 1'
#
loop_
_entity.id
_entity.type
_entity.pdbx_description
1 polymer ?
#
loop_
_entity_poly.entity_id
_entity_poly.type
_entity_poly.pdbx_seq_one_letter_code
_entity_poly.pdbx_strand_id
1 'polypeptide(L)'
;MPLSTDARALLTLISASLDPVVMSDFFEDLNPAEPGMNEGHPGHEAWLRRKIDWHRVSVKLWEQNLVRVVIPATASAATWWKPPRRDWPH
;
A
#
# COMPACT_ATOMS: atom_id res chain seq x y z
N MET A 1 -21.62 7.55 -10.00
CA MET A 1 -20.84 8.58 -9.28
C MET A 1 -19.46 8.65 -9.93
N PRO A 2 -18.91 9.83 -10.25
CA PRO A 2 -17.60 9.92 -10.89
C PRO A 2 -16.48 9.49 -9.94
N LEU A 3 -15.49 8.75 -10.45
CA LEU A 3 -14.28 8.39 -9.71
C LEU A 3 -13.47 9.64 -9.34
N SER A 4 -12.94 9.68 -8.11
CA SER A 4 -11.97 10.69 -7.70
C SER A 4 -10.69 10.57 -8.52
N THR A 5 -9.91 11.66 -8.59
CA THR A 5 -8.60 11.66 -9.26
C THR A 5 -7.68 10.57 -8.71
N ASP A 6 -7.64 10.43 -7.38
CA ASP A 6 -6.85 9.41 -6.70
C ASP A 6 -7.27 7.99 -7.07
N ALA A 7 -8.58 7.73 -7.03
CA ALA A 7 -9.13 6.42 -7.37
C ALA A 7 -8.82 6.06 -8.82
N ARG A 8 -8.92 7.04 -9.74
CA ARG A 8 -8.56 6.86 -11.15
C ARG A 8 -7.06 6.56 -11.30
N ALA A 9 -6.19 7.32 -10.64
CA ALA A 9 -4.74 7.14 -10.73
C ALA A 9 -4.30 5.76 -10.25
N LEU A 10 -4.80 5.33 -9.08
CA LEU A 10 -4.51 4.00 -8.55
C LEU A 10 -5.07 2.90 -9.47
N LEU A 11 -6.30 3.05 -9.96
CA LEU A 11 -6.89 2.07 -10.88
C LEU A 11 -6.12 1.96 -12.19
N THR A 12 -5.61 3.08 -12.73
CA THR A 12 -4.75 3.07 -13.92
C THR A 12 -3.50 2.21 -13.70
N LEU A 13 -2.80 2.37 -12.58
CA LEU A 13 -1.61 1.57 -12.28
C LEU A 13 -1.95 0.08 -12.09
N ILE A 14 -3.03 -0.23 -11.37
CA ILE A 14 -3.49 -1.61 -11.19
C ILE A 14 -3.82 -2.26 -12.54
N SER A 15 -4.56 -1.55 -13.40
CA SER A 15 -4.98 -2.07 -14.72
C SER A 15 -3.85 -2.26 -15.71
N ALA A 16 -2.69 -1.62 -15.48
CA ALA A 16 -1.51 -1.80 -16.29
C ALA A 16 -0.72 -3.07 -15.91
N SER A 17 -1.00 -3.68 -14.76
CA SER A 17 -0.35 -4.93 -14.34
C SER A 17 -1.00 -6.15 -15.01
N LEU A 18 -0.16 -7.09 -15.43
CA LEU A 18 -0.60 -8.38 -15.98
C LEU A 18 -0.97 -9.39 -14.89
N ASP A 19 -0.40 -9.23 -13.69
CA ASP A 19 -0.58 -10.12 -12.54
C ASP A 19 -1.33 -9.43 -11.39
N PRO A 20 -1.93 -10.19 -10.45
CA PRO A 20 -2.45 -9.62 -9.21
C PRO A 20 -1.36 -8.85 -8.45
N VAL A 21 -1.70 -7.65 -8.00
CA VAL A 21 -0.78 -6.71 -7.33
C VAL A 21 -1.19 -6.44 -5.89
N VAL A 22 -0.22 -6.08 -5.06
CA VAL A 22 -0.49 -5.46 -3.77
C VAL A 22 -0.65 -3.96 -4.00
N MET A 23 -1.86 -3.43 -3.87
CA MET A 23 -2.15 -2.02 -4.24
C MET A 23 -1.28 -1.00 -3.49
N SER A 24 -0.84 -1.31 -2.27
CA SER A 24 0.01 -0.42 -1.47
C SER A 24 1.40 -0.21 -2.08
N ASP A 25 1.85 -1.11 -2.95
CA ASP A 25 3.16 -0.97 -3.61
C ASP A 25 3.19 0.29 -4.50
N PHE A 26 2.04 0.75 -4.99
CA PHE A 26 1.92 1.98 -5.78
C PHE A 26 1.83 3.27 -4.96
N PHE A 27 1.68 3.20 -3.63
CA PHE A 27 1.43 4.40 -2.82
C PHE A 27 2.66 5.30 -2.71
N GLU A 28 3.86 4.74 -2.82
CA GLU A 28 5.10 5.52 -2.92
C GLU A 28 5.20 6.25 -4.25
N ASP A 29 4.84 5.60 -5.36
CA ASP A 29 4.85 6.24 -6.68
C ASP A 29 3.81 7.35 -6.80
N LEU A 30 2.62 7.15 -6.21
CA LEU A 30 1.52 8.10 -6.25
C LEU A 30 1.66 9.26 -5.24
N ASN A 31 2.44 9.07 -4.18
CA ASN A 31 2.69 10.07 -3.15
C ASN A 31 4.08 9.85 -2.52
N PRO A 32 5.15 10.21 -3.24
CA PRO A 32 6.51 10.03 -2.78
C PRO A 32 6.80 10.92 -1.58
N ALA A 33 7.69 10.46 -0.70
CA ALA A 33 8.23 11.31 0.35
C ALA A 33 9.10 12.43 -0.24
N GLU A 34 8.99 13.64 0.32
CA GLU A 34 9.89 14.74 -0.06
C GLU A 34 11.34 14.41 0.34
N PRO A 35 12.34 14.94 -0.38
CA PRO A 35 13.74 14.75 -0.01
C PRO A 35 14.02 15.18 1.44
N GLY A 36 14.64 14.30 2.23
CA GLY A 36 14.93 14.57 3.64
C GLY A 36 13.74 14.33 4.59
N MET A 37 12.65 13.72 4.11
CA MET A 37 11.53 13.31 4.96
C MET A 37 12.01 12.44 6.14
N ASN A 38 11.69 12.90 7.34
CA ASN A 38 11.91 12.20 8.61
C ASN A 38 10.83 12.66 9.61
N GLU A 39 10.84 12.11 10.83
CA GLU A 39 9.84 12.41 11.86
C GLU A 39 9.76 13.91 12.24
N GLY A 40 10.86 14.66 12.07
CA GLY A 40 10.93 16.10 12.34
C GLY A 40 10.61 16.99 11.13
N HIS A 41 10.36 16.41 9.96
CA HIS A 41 10.05 17.18 8.75
C HIS A 41 8.70 17.88 8.90
N PRO A 42 8.55 19.19 8.57
CA PRO A 42 7.29 19.91 8.71
C PRO A 42 6.11 19.27 7.95
N GLY A 43 6.42 18.57 6.84
CA GLY A 43 5.45 17.84 6.03
C GLY A 43 5.17 16.40 6.48
N HIS A 44 5.84 15.88 7.52
CA HIS A 44 5.75 14.48 7.93
C HIS A 44 4.31 14.02 8.21
N GLU A 45 3.58 14.76 9.04
CA GLU A 45 2.20 14.45 9.40
C GLU A 45 1.25 14.48 8.19
N ALA A 46 1.44 15.45 7.28
CA ALA A 46 0.62 15.55 6.07
C ALA A 46 0.90 14.38 5.12
N TRP A 47 2.17 14.02 4.94
CA TRP A 47 2.59 12.88 4.15
C TRP A 47 2.05 11.55 4.73
N LEU A 48 2.16 11.35 6.05
CA LEU A 48 1.64 10.16 6.73
C LEU A 48 0.11 10.06 6.59
N ARG A 49 -0.61 11.17 6.81
CA ARG A 49 -2.06 11.21 6.61
C ARG A 49 -2.44 10.83 5.18
N ARG A 50 -1.66 11.30 4.20
CA ARG A 50 -1.89 10.97 2.80
C ARG A 50 -1.68 9.48 2.51
N LYS A 51 -0.70 8.82 3.16
CA LYS A 51 -0.54 7.36 3.10
C LYS A 51 -1.77 6.62 3.63
N ILE A 52 -2.33 7.06 4.76
CA ILE A 52 -3.55 6.48 5.33
C ILE A 52 -4.73 6.67 4.37
N ASP A 53 -4.85 7.85 3.74
CA ASP A 53 -5.93 8.11 2.79
C ASP A 53 -5.84 7.25 1.53
N TRP A 54 -4.63 6.87 1.07
CA TRP A 54 -4.48 5.91 -0.03
C TRP A 54 -5.06 4.53 0.29
N HIS A 55 -4.93 4.04 1.53
CA HIS A 55 -5.63 2.82 1.96
C HIS A 55 -7.15 2.97 1.90
N ARG A 56 -7.69 4.15 2.24
CA ARG A 56 -9.14 4.40 2.11
C ARG A 56 -9.57 4.39 0.64
N VAL A 57 -8.76 4.92 -0.25
CA VAL A 57 -9.00 4.88 -1.70
C VAL A 57 -9.02 3.43 -2.20
N SER A 58 -8.05 2.61 -1.80
CA SER A 58 -8.03 1.19 -2.21
C SER A 58 -9.24 0.42 -1.72
N VAL A 59 -9.70 0.67 -0.48
CA VAL A 59 -10.92 0.07 0.06
C VAL A 59 -12.15 0.49 -0.76
N LYS A 60 -12.27 1.78 -1.09
CA LYS A 60 -13.40 2.27 -1.90
C LYS A 60 -13.45 1.64 -3.29
N LEU A 61 -12.30 1.43 -3.94
CA LEU A 61 -12.25 0.74 -5.24
C LEU A 61 -12.80 -0.68 -5.13
N TRP A 62 -12.48 -1.38 -4.03
CA TRP A 62 -13.02 -2.72 -3.76
C TRP A 62 -14.51 -2.69 -3.46
N GLU A 63 -14.98 -1.79 -2.59
CA GLU A 63 -16.42 -1.62 -2.26
C GLU A 63 -17.28 -1.33 -3.50
N GLN A 64 -16.70 -0.63 -4.48
CA GLN A 64 -17.34 -0.29 -5.74
C GLN A 64 -17.23 -1.40 -6.80
N ASN A 65 -16.65 -2.55 -6.47
CA ASN A 65 -16.38 -3.67 -7.38
C ASN A 65 -15.51 -3.31 -8.58
N LEU A 66 -14.66 -2.28 -8.47
CA LEU A 66 -13.72 -1.89 -9.52
C LEU A 66 -12.43 -2.70 -9.49
N VAL A 67 -12.13 -3.29 -8.33
CA VAL A 67 -11.02 -4.23 -8.14
C VAL A 67 -11.49 -5.42 -7.32
N ARG A 68 -10.84 -6.57 -7.51
CA ARG A 68 -11.09 -7.77 -6.72
C ARG A 68 -9.84 -8.13 -5.94
N VAL A 69 -9.99 -8.37 -4.63
CA VAL A 69 -8.91 -8.94 -3.81
C VAL A 69 -8.93 -10.45 -3.99
N VAL A 70 -7.80 -11.02 -4.39
CA VAL A 70 -7.61 -12.46 -4.52
C VAL A 70 -6.65 -12.95 -3.45
N ILE A 71 -6.91 -14.15 -2.92
CA ILE A 71 -5.95 -14.84 -2.04
C ILE A 71 -5.14 -15.76 -2.95
N PRO A 72 -3.81 -15.57 -3.07
CA PRO A 72 -3.00 -16.48 -3.87
C PRO A 72 -3.09 -17.90 -3.30
N ALA A 73 -3.20 -18.90 -4.19
CA ALA A 73 -3.39 -20.30 -3.81
C ALA A 73 -2.17 -20.93 -3.09
N THR A 74 -1.03 -20.22 -3.03
CA THR A 74 0.15 -20.65 -2.29
C THR A 74 -0.04 -20.43 -0.79
N ALA A 75 -0.54 -21.47 -0.13
CA ALA A 75 -0.38 -21.66 1.31
C ALA A 75 1.12 -21.80 1.65
N SER A 76 1.78 -20.67 1.94
CA SER A 76 2.84 -20.59 2.93
C SER A 76 2.64 -19.31 3.71
N ALA A 77 1.92 -19.45 4.81
CA ALA A 77 2.17 -18.57 5.94
C ALA A 77 3.67 -18.61 6.27
N ALA A 78 4.25 -17.43 6.53
CA ALA A 78 5.57 -17.20 7.09
C ALA A 78 6.81 -17.44 6.19
N THR A 79 7.07 -16.51 5.26
CA THR A 79 8.46 -16.07 4.99
C THR A 79 8.57 -14.54 4.98
N TRP A 80 7.84 -13.87 5.87
CA TRP A 80 8.07 -12.44 6.14
C TRP A 80 8.34 -12.35 7.64
N TRP A 81 9.61 -12.08 7.97
CA TRP A 81 10.20 -11.97 9.31
C TRP A 81 10.33 -13.29 10.12
N LYS A 82 11.58 -13.77 10.25
CA LYS A 82 12.02 -14.53 11.43
C LYS A 82 12.86 -13.59 12.29
N PRO A 83 12.48 -13.25 13.53
CA PRO A 83 13.40 -12.56 14.42
C PRO A 83 14.62 -13.48 14.66
N PRO A 84 15.84 -12.94 14.80
CA PRO A 84 16.99 -13.75 15.17
C PRO A 84 16.67 -14.47 16.48
N ARG A 85 16.82 -15.80 16.50
CA ARG A 85 16.70 -16.56 17.75
C ARG A 85 17.76 -15.99 18.68
N ARG A 86 17.33 -15.28 19.72
CA ARG A 86 18.20 -14.86 20.81
C ARG A 86 18.47 -16.09 21.64
N ASP A 87 19.55 -16.76 21.31
CA ASP A 87 20.27 -17.70 22.17
C ASP A 87 20.69 -16.94 23.44
N TRP A 88 19.83 -16.99 24.45
CA TRP A 88 20.16 -16.55 25.79
C TRP A 88 20.72 -17.74 26.58
N PRO A 89 21.92 -17.65 27.15
CA PRO A 89 22.51 -18.74 27.93
C PRO A 89 21.81 -18.89 29.27
N HIS A 90 21.83 -20.14 29.76
CA HIS A 90 21.23 -20.65 31.01
C HIS A 90 21.48 -19.79 32.24
#